data_AF-A0A820UIF7-F1
#
_entry.id   AF-A0A820UIF7-F1
#
_cell.length_a   1.000
_cell.length_b   1.000
_cell.length_c   1.000
_cell.angle_alpha   90.00
_cell.angle_beta   90.00
_cell.angle_gamma   90.00
#
_symmetry.space_group_name_H-M   'P 1'
#
loop_
_entity.id
_entity.type
_entity.pdbx_description
1 polymer ?
#
loop_
_entity_poly.entity_id
_entity_poly.type
_entity_poly.pdbx_seq_one_letter_code
_entity_poly.pdbx_strand_id
1 'polypeptide(L)'
;MPKGSETTVKECHDCGQSGPEWCSINHGVLLCDECCSVHLSLGRHISQIKSFKRSYWPPNQLNLIYEVSSNGANLVWEYGLLDPQNKVPRKKPSAKDALP
;
A
#
# COMPACT_ATOMS: atom_id res chain seq x y z
N MET A 1 -10.46 0.82 20.74
CA MET A 1 -9.10 0.52 20.27
C MET A 1 -9.05 -0.99 20.11
N PRO A 2 -8.78 -1.57 18.94
CA PRO A 2 -8.71 -3.03 18.85
C PRO A 2 -7.49 -3.49 19.64
N LYS A 3 -7.75 -4.07 20.81
CA LYS A 3 -6.83 -4.92 21.56
C LYS A 3 -7.11 -6.35 21.10
N GLY A 4 -6.07 -7.04 20.63
CA GLY A 4 -6.06 -8.49 20.44
C GLY A 4 -6.51 -8.97 19.06
N SER A 5 -5.56 -9.08 18.14
CA SER A 5 -5.45 -10.19 17.17
C SER A 5 -4.09 -10.06 16.49
N GLU A 6 -3.16 -10.93 16.89
CA GLU A 6 -2.06 -11.49 16.10
C GLU A 6 -1.32 -10.53 15.16
N THR A 7 -0.07 -10.24 15.51
CA THR A 7 0.91 -9.47 14.74
C THR A 7 1.22 -10.13 13.40
N THR A 8 0.27 -10.13 12.46
CA THR A 8 0.58 -10.37 11.05
C THR A 8 1.48 -9.22 10.66
N VAL A 9 2.77 -9.54 10.45
CA VAL A 9 3.72 -8.60 9.87
C VAL A 9 3.15 -8.22 8.52
N LYS A 10 2.49 -7.07 8.46
CA LYS A 10 2.02 -6.53 7.20
C LYS A 10 3.21 -5.95 6.45
N GLU A 11 3.17 -6.06 5.13
CA GLU A 11 4.22 -5.54 4.26
C GLU A 11 3.72 -4.31 3.52
N CYS A 12 4.64 -3.38 3.26
CA CYS A 12 4.41 -2.27 2.35
C CYS A 12 4.08 -2.81 0.97
N HIS A 13 2.96 -2.38 0.41
CA HIS A 13 2.50 -2.83 -0.90
C HIS A 13 3.39 -2.32 -2.04
N ASP A 14 4.28 -1.37 -1.80
CA ASP A 14 5.20 -0.82 -2.81
C ASP A 14 6.62 -1.40 -2.72
N CYS A 15 7.16 -1.58 -1.53
CA CYS A 15 8.57 -2.01 -1.39
C CYS A 15 8.76 -3.32 -0.63
N GLY A 16 7.69 -3.89 -0.06
CA GLY A 16 7.76 -5.10 0.77
C GLY A 16 8.32 -4.87 2.18
N GLN A 17 8.69 -3.63 2.55
CA GLN A 17 9.16 -3.34 3.91
C GLN A 17 8.10 -3.69 4.95
N SER A 18 8.52 -4.36 6.01
CA SER A 18 7.63 -4.77 7.09
C SER A 18 7.14 -3.59 7.93
N GLY A 19 5.98 -3.76 8.55
CA GLY A 19 5.42 -2.80 9.51
C GLY A 19 4.98 -1.47 8.90
N PRO A 20 4.18 -1.44 7.82
CA PRO A 20 3.65 -0.21 7.27
C PRO A 20 2.75 0.50 8.29
N GLU A 21 3.01 1.79 8.52
CA GLU A 21 2.26 2.63 9.46
C GLU A 21 1.28 3.59 8.78
N TRP A 22 1.25 3.55 7.44
CA TRP A 22 0.46 4.42 6.59
C TRP A 22 -0.42 3.62 5.64
N CYS A 23 -1.46 4.27 5.15
CA CYS A 23 -2.37 3.72 4.16
C CYS A 23 -2.77 4.80 3.14
N SER A 24 -2.78 4.44 1.86
CA SER A 24 -3.49 5.19 0.83
C SER A 24 -4.94 4.70 0.77
N ILE A 25 -5.86 5.46 1.37
CA ILE A 25 -7.25 5.03 1.59
C ILE A 25 -7.95 4.70 0.26
N ASN A 26 -7.81 5.57 -0.73
CA ASN A 26 -8.47 5.43 -2.03
C ASN A 26 -7.91 4.28 -2.88
N HIS A 27 -6.70 3.83 -2.59
CA HIS A 27 -6.07 2.71 -3.30
C HIS A 27 -6.16 1.39 -2.51
N GLY A 28 -6.47 1.44 -1.21
CA GLY A 28 -6.55 0.25 -0.36
C GLY A 28 -5.19 -0.39 -0.04
N VAL A 29 -4.09 0.36 -0.16
CA VAL A 29 -2.71 -0.16 0.01
C VAL A 29 -2.06 0.33 1.30
N LEU A 30 -1.16 -0.48 1.84
CA LEU A 30 -0.37 -0.18 3.05
C LEU A 30 1.02 0.30 2.66
N LEU A 31 1.54 1.31 3.35
CA LEU A 31 2.78 2.01 2.98
C LEU A 31 3.72 2.16 4.18
N CYS A 32 5.02 1.97 3.94
CA CYS A 32 6.08 2.40 4.87
C CYS A 32 6.28 3.93 4.80
N ASP A 33 7.14 4.48 5.64
CA ASP A 33 7.41 5.92 5.70
C ASP A 33 7.95 6.49 4.38
N GLU A 34 8.84 5.74 3.71
CA GLU A 34 9.46 6.15 2.45
C GLU A 34 8.43 6.20 1.31
N CYS A 35 7.65 5.13 1.13
CA CYS A 35 6.61 5.08 0.09
C CYS A 35 5.47 6.06 0.39
N CYS A 36 5.13 6.26 1.67
CA CYS A 36 4.20 7.31 2.09
C CYS A 36 4.67 8.69 1.62
N SER A 37 5.97 9.00 1.76
CA SER A 37 6.54 10.29 1.31
C SER A 37 6.39 10.48 -0.21
N VAL A 38 6.59 9.42 -1.00
CA VAL A 38 6.35 9.43 -2.45
C VAL A 38 4.88 9.70 -2.74
N HIS A 39 3.97 8.95 -2.12
CA HIS A 39 2.53 9.13 -2.30
C HIS A 39 2.04 10.53 -1.93
N LEU A 40 2.58 11.14 -0.87
CA LEU A 40 2.27 12.52 -0.49
C LEU A 40 2.66 13.51 -1.58
N SER A 41 3.79 13.30 -2.26
CA SER A 41 4.24 14.16 -3.37
C SER A 41 3.35 14.09 -4.62
N LEU A 42 2.58 13.00 -4.80
CA LEU A 42 1.59 12.87 -5.87
C LEU A 42 0.38 13.81 -5.66
N GLY A 43 0.11 14.17 -4.40
CA GLY A 43 -1.01 15.02 -4.01
C GLY A 43 -2.33 14.27 -3.80
N ARG A 44 -3.23 14.89 -3.02
CA ARG A 44 -4.47 14.28 -2.50
C ARG A 44 -5.47 13.79 -3.55
N HIS A 45 -5.39 14.31 -4.76
CA HIS A 45 -6.26 13.93 -5.87
C HIS A 45 -5.85 12.58 -6.48
N ILE A 46 -4.58 12.17 -6.25
CA ILE A 46 -4.04 10.88 -6.67
C ILE A 46 -4.02 9.92 -5.49
N SER A 47 -3.41 10.29 -4.36
CA SER A 47 -3.30 9.41 -3.19
C SER A 47 -3.74 10.12 -1.90
N GLN A 48 -4.68 9.50 -1.19
CA GLN A 48 -5.21 9.99 0.07
C GLN A 48 -4.58 9.25 1.25
N ILE A 49 -3.54 9.84 1.83
CA ILE A 49 -2.74 9.22 2.89
C ILE A 49 -3.34 9.40 4.28
N LYS A 50 -3.29 8.35 5.10
CA LYS A 50 -3.69 8.37 6.51
C LYS A 50 -2.80 7.47 7.36
N SER A 51 -2.48 7.93 8.58
CA SER A 51 -1.65 7.20 9.53
C SER A 51 -2.49 6.26 10.39
N PHE A 52 -2.02 5.04 10.66
CA PHE A 52 -2.66 4.16 11.63
C PHE A 52 -2.50 4.65 13.08
N LYS A 53 -1.38 5.31 13.40
CA LYS A 53 -1.08 5.77 14.76
C LYS A 53 -1.57 7.18 15.04
N ARG A 54 -1.61 8.06 14.03
CA ARG A 54 -1.84 9.50 14.21
C ARG A 54 -3.22 9.98 13.75
N SER A 55 -4.08 9.08 13.29
CA SER A 55 -5.39 9.44 12.74
C SER A 55 -6.52 8.62 13.35
N TYR A 56 -7.68 9.24 13.49
CA TYR A 56 -8.90 8.52 13.86
C TYR A 56 -9.40 7.66 12.69
N TRP A 57 -9.69 6.39 12.95
CA TRP A 57 -10.25 5.47 11.96
C TRP A 57 -11.67 5.04 12.35
N PRO A 58 -12.69 5.40 11.54
CA PRO A 58 -13.99 4.75 11.62
C PRO A 58 -13.82 3.24 11.45
N PRO A 59 -14.47 2.39 12.28
CA PRO A 59 -14.31 0.93 12.22
C PRO A 59 -14.57 0.35 10.82
N ASN A 60 -15.62 0.83 10.14
CA ASN A 60 -15.98 0.37 8.79
C ASN A 60 -14.87 0.68 7.78
N GLN A 61 -14.24 1.85 7.89
CA GLN A 61 -13.14 2.24 7.01
C GLN A 61 -11.90 1.39 7.29
N LEU A 62 -11.59 1.15 8.56
CA LEU A 62 -10.45 0.31 8.94
C LEU A 62 -10.64 -1.11 8.41
N ASN A 63 -11.81 -1.72 8.66
CA ASN A 63 -12.13 -3.06 8.18
C ASN A 63 -12.02 -3.17 6.65
N LEU A 64 -12.53 -2.18 5.91
CA LEU A 64 -12.39 -2.15 4.46
C LEU A 64 -10.93 -2.17 4.02
N ILE A 65 -10.06 -1.37 4.66
CA ILE A 65 -8.62 -1.37 4.36
C ILE A 65 -7.99 -2.72 4.68
N TYR A 66 -8.34 -3.34 5.81
CA TYR A 66 -7.85 -4.67 6.16
C TYR A 66 -8.26 -5.70 5.12
N GLU A 67 -9.54 -5.73 4.71
CA GLU A 67 -10.03 -6.66 3.70
C GLU A 67 -9.36 -6.46 2.34
N VAL A 68 -9.30 -5.22 1.84
CA VAL A 68 -8.71 -4.93 0.52
C VAL A 68 -7.21 -5.23 0.50
N SER A 69 -6.47 -4.82 1.54
CA SER A 69 -5.03 -5.06 1.60
C SER A 69 -4.69 -6.55 1.75
N SER A 70 -5.42 -7.29 2.59
CA SER A 70 -5.18 -8.72 2.80
C SER A 70 -5.60 -9.57 1.61
N ASN A 71 -6.62 -9.15 0.84
CA ASN A 71 -7.12 -9.88 -0.33
C ASN A 71 -6.38 -9.51 -1.64
N GLY A 72 -5.17 -8.95 -1.53
CA GLY A 72 -4.29 -8.75 -2.67
C GLY A 72 -4.59 -7.49 -3.49
N ALA A 73 -4.55 -6.31 -2.86
CA ALA A 73 -4.68 -5.02 -3.56
C ALA A 73 -3.72 -4.89 -4.77
N ASN A 74 -2.52 -5.46 -4.67
CA ASN A 74 -1.54 -5.46 -5.77
C ASN A 74 -1.97 -6.30 -6.97
N LEU A 75 -2.88 -7.26 -6.85
CA LEU A 75 -3.42 -7.97 -8.02
C LEU A 75 -4.11 -7.02 -9.00
N VAL A 76 -4.64 -5.90 -8.50
CA VAL A 76 -5.25 -4.84 -9.31
C VAL A 76 -4.18 -3.89 -9.83
N TRP A 77 -3.39 -3.29 -8.93
CA TRP A 77 -2.45 -2.21 -9.28
C TRP A 77 -1.22 -2.70 -10.05
N GLU A 78 -0.80 -3.94 -9.80
CA GLU A 78 0.33 -4.59 -10.45
C GLU A 78 -0.12 -5.62 -11.49
N TYR A 79 -1.40 -5.62 -11.91
CA TYR A 79 -1.92 -6.57 -12.89
C TYR A 79 -1.03 -6.71 -14.13
N GLY A 80 -0.54 -5.58 -14.65
CA GLY A 80 0.38 -5.59 -15.81
C GLY A 80 1.76 -6.18 -15.53
N LEU A 81 2.24 -6.19 -14.28
CA LEU A 81 3.46 -6.90 -13.89
C LEU A 81 3.22 -8.41 -13.76
N LEU A 82 1.99 -8.81 -13.42
CA LEU A 82 1.58 -10.19 -13.17
C LEU A 82 1.06 -10.93 -14.41
N ASP A 83 0.69 -10.20 -15.46
CA ASP A 83 0.12 -10.77 -16.69
C ASP A 83 1.16 -11.63 -17.46
N PRO A 84 0.98 -12.96 -17.55
CA PRO A 84 1.90 -13.84 -18.26
C PRO A 84 1.98 -13.58 -19.76
N GLN A 85 0.97 -12.91 -20.34
CA GLN A 85 0.92 -12.58 -21.77
C GLN A 85 1.63 -11.26 -22.08
N ASN A 86 2.06 -10.51 -21.06
CA ASN A 86 2.75 -9.25 -21.26
C ASN A 86 4.16 -9.51 -21.84
N LYS A 87 4.28 -9.33 -23.15
CA LYS A 87 5.53 -9.56 -23.90
C LYS A 87 6.67 -8.61 -23.52
N VAL A 88 6.34 -7.53 -22.80
CA VAL A 88 7.33 -6.63 -22.20
C VAL A 88 7.49 -7.02 -20.74
N PRO A 89 8.62 -7.63 -20.33
CA PRO A 89 8.86 -7.94 -18.93
C PRO A 89 8.97 -6.64 -18.15
N ARG A 90 7.88 -6.25 -17.50
CA ARG A 90 7.87 -5.15 -16.55
C ARG A 90 8.16 -5.73 -15.18
N LYS A 91 9.27 -5.32 -14.57
CA LYS A 91 9.57 -5.61 -13.17
C LYS A 91 9.07 -4.44 -12.32
N LYS A 92 8.73 -4.72 -11.06
CA LYS A 92 8.47 -3.67 -10.10
C LYS A 92 9.70 -2.77 -9.95
N PRO A 93 9.55 -1.43 -10.00
CA PRO A 93 10.68 -0.53 -9.78
C PRO A 93 11.29 -0.74 -8.39
N SER A 94 12.61 -0.79 -8.34
CA SER A 94 13.40 -0.79 -7.12
C SER A 94 13.91 0.62 -6.83
N ALA A 95 14.16 0.94 -5.56
CA ALA A 95 14.79 2.19 -5.16
C ALA A 95 16.17 2.44 -5.81
N LYS A 96 16.79 1.41 -6.40
CA LYS A 96 18.07 1.50 -7.13
C LYS A 96 17.92 1.74 -8.64
N ASP A 97 16.70 1.66 -9.18
CA ASP A 97 16.48 1.90 -10.60
C ASP A 97 16.70 3.39 -10.93
N ALA A 98 17.22 3.68 -12.12
CA ALA A 98 17.44 5.05 -12.58
C ALA A 98 16.10 5.78 -12.72
N LEU A 99 16.06 7.04 -12.28
CA LEU A 99 14.87 7.88 -12.46
C LEU A 99 14.69 8.18 -13.96
N PRO A 100 13.44 8.15 -14.47
CA PRO A 100 13.12 8.54 -15.84
C PRO A 100 13.31 10.03 -16.10
#